data_AF-W7Q742-F1
#
_entry.id   AF-W7Q742-F1
#
_cell.length_a   1.000
_cell.length_b   1.000
_cell.length_c   1.000
_cell.angle_alpha   90.00
_cell.angle_beta   90.00
_cell.angle_gamma   90.00
#
_symmetry.space_group_name_H-M   'P 1'
#
loop_
_entity.id
_entity.type
_entity.pdbx_description
1 polymer ?
#
loop_
_entity_poly.entity_id
_entity_poly.type
_entity_poly.pdbx_seq_one_letter_code
_entity_poly.pdbx_strand_id
1 'polypeptide(L)'
;MVVVQAVNLGQSASALGESLKARTIFGIFTAAIDLSLATLNVSDYITRRYQAPRPIVSISQFSRTVLLHNQGTNFLLRRIPEMIRVNWVAAKMAGILMAVSMTWAAIERLREGDIDAALAYGVAAAGATLLILFSGPVGWVGLALLLGGGVAGMLLTDGPLEQWIKHGPFGDQRGLAPWLEEPEEAYYRLQSLFANIQVSLRRISPVERDALLARIGKTHTSPVETAMPMGRLWQDHFDSRQAINTAIEVHSALPGMGIELNDVTVLRLVQGSHYRSPAGSAWRETSARRTQPLLTQLSAQHITYFVHSPANEPMRGFGTSTEYRWDVQVQFREATQIPLRPSGRIYPAPAPLTAMPEDMSAVLSIEKAEDDYWIKERLNVR
;
A
#
# COMPACT_ATOMS: atom_id res chain seq x y z
N MET A 1 18.70 24.46 0.55
CA MET A 1 18.30 23.04 0.66
C MET A 1 17.05 22.85 1.54
N VAL A 2 16.89 23.59 2.65
CA VAL A 2 15.72 23.46 3.56
C VAL A 2 14.40 24.04 3.01
N VAL A 3 14.45 25.07 2.17
CA VAL A 3 13.23 25.67 1.54
C VAL A 3 12.58 24.73 0.52
N VAL A 4 13.38 23.90 -0.16
CA VAL A 4 12.87 22.93 -1.15
C VAL A 4 12.10 21.79 -0.45
N GLN A 5 12.40 21.53 0.83
CA GLN A 5 11.80 20.45 1.60
C GLN A 5 10.50 20.86 2.30
N ALA A 6 10.33 22.14 2.65
CA ALA A 6 9.04 22.67 3.14
C ALA A 6 7.94 22.65 2.05
N VAL A 7 8.33 22.78 0.78
CA VAL A 7 7.40 22.67 -0.37
C VAL A 7 6.93 21.22 -0.57
N ASN A 8 7.79 20.23 -0.28
CA ASN A 8 7.40 18.82 -0.28
C ASN A 8 6.36 18.52 0.81
N LEU A 9 6.44 19.21 1.96
CA LEU A 9 5.46 19.11 3.04
C LEU A 9 4.05 19.59 2.60
N GLY A 10 3.99 20.62 1.73
CA GLY A 10 2.73 21.13 1.18
C GLY A 10 2.07 20.18 0.18
N GLN A 11 2.86 19.39 -0.55
CA GLN A 11 2.33 18.37 -1.48
C GLN A 11 1.85 17.11 -0.74
N SER A 12 2.54 16.72 0.34
CA SER A 12 2.09 15.62 1.22
C SER A 12 0.78 15.95 1.95
N ALA A 13 0.54 17.22 2.28
CA ALA A 13 -0.71 17.66 2.89
C ALA A 13 -1.90 17.60 1.92
N SER A 14 -1.68 17.81 0.61
CA SER A 14 -2.72 17.64 -0.41
C SER A 14 -3.01 16.18 -0.77
N ALA A 15 -2.13 15.26 -0.37
CA ALA A 15 -2.32 13.80 -0.52
C ALA A 15 -3.07 13.16 0.67
N LEU A 16 -3.44 13.94 1.70
CA LEU A 16 -4.23 13.51 2.86
C LEU A 16 -5.72 13.24 2.55
N GLY A 17 -6.14 13.38 1.29
CA GLY A 17 -7.54 13.26 0.87
C GLY A 17 -8.06 11.84 0.65
N GLU A 18 -7.22 10.82 0.45
CA GLU A 18 -7.73 9.49 0.04
C GLU A 18 -6.99 8.30 0.67
N SER A 19 -7.75 7.51 1.45
CA SER A 19 -7.45 6.18 1.99
C SER A 19 -6.25 6.04 2.95
N LEU A 20 -6.56 5.89 4.24
CA LEU A 20 -5.62 5.49 5.28
C LEU A 20 -5.25 4.00 5.11
N LYS A 21 -4.14 3.72 4.41
CA LYS A 21 -3.46 2.41 4.44
C LYS A 21 -2.06 2.57 5.02
N ALA A 22 -1.50 1.50 5.57
CA ALA A 22 -0.18 1.41 6.23
C ALA A 22 0.99 2.10 5.49
N ARG A 23 0.87 2.33 4.17
CA ARG A 23 1.79 3.18 3.38
C ARG A 23 1.85 4.64 3.85
N THR A 24 0.75 5.21 4.33
CA THR A 24 0.69 6.57 4.89
C THR A 24 1.47 6.64 6.21
N ILE A 25 1.38 5.60 7.05
CA ILE A 25 2.16 5.49 8.30
C ILE A 25 3.66 5.38 7.98
N PHE A 26 4.04 4.60 6.96
CA PHE A 26 5.44 4.46 6.54
C PHE A 26 6.02 5.73 5.90
N GLY A 27 5.18 6.47 5.15
CA GLY A 27 5.54 7.77 4.58
C GLY A 27 5.68 8.85 5.66
N ILE A 28 4.81 8.85 6.67
CA ILE A 28 4.94 9.71 7.86
C ILE A 28 6.20 9.33 8.65
N PHE A 29 6.49 8.04 8.81
CA PHE A 29 7.65 7.54 9.53
C PHE A 29 8.97 7.95 8.87
N THR A 30 9.10 7.80 7.55
CA THR A 30 10.30 8.23 6.81
C THR A 30 10.43 9.75 6.77
N ALA A 31 9.35 10.49 6.54
CA ALA A 31 9.36 11.95 6.60
C ALA A 31 9.70 12.48 8.00
N ALA A 32 9.24 11.80 9.07
CA ALA A 32 9.55 12.14 10.45
C ALA A 32 11.01 11.81 10.81
N ILE A 33 11.57 10.70 10.30
CA ILE A 33 13.00 10.39 10.45
C ILE A 33 13.85 11.44 9.75
N ASP A 34 13.53 11.78 8.50
CA ASP A 34 14.26 12.80 7.74
C ASP A 34 14.20 14.17 8.42
N LEU A 35 13.03 14.55 8.93
CA LEU A 35 12.86 15.80 9.69
C LEU A 35 13.58 15.76 11.03
N SER A 36 13.60 14.62 11.71
CA SER A 36 14.35 14.42 12.96
C SER A 36 15.84 14.55 12.70
N LEU A 37 16.38 13.86 11.69
CA LEU A 37 17.78 13.98 11.28
C LEU A 37 18.14 15.40 10.84
N ALA A 38 17.25 16.09 10.12
CA ALA A 38 17.42 17.50 9.77
C ALA A 38 17.44 18.41 11.01
N THR A 39 16.59 18.13 12.00
CA THR A 39 16.51 18.87 13.27
C THR A 39 17.76 18.63 14.13
N LEU A 40 18.29 17.41 14.13
CA LEU A 40 19.54 17.06 14.82
C LEU A 40 20.76 17.75 14.21
N ASN A 41 20.83 17.84 12.88
CA ASN A 41 21.86 18.61 12.19
C ASN A 41 21.76 20.12 12.51
N VAL A 42 20.55 20.67 12.62
CA VAL A 42 20.34 22.07 13.02
C VAL A 42 20.69 22.28 14.50
N SER A 43 20.37 21.31 15.37
CA SER A 43 20.72 21.36 16.80
C SER A 43 22.23 21.32 17.00
N ASP A 44 22.97 20.41 16.35
CA ASP A 44 24.43 20.33 16.46
C ASP A 44 25.11 21.62 15.93
N TYR A 45 24.55 22.21 14.87
CA TYR A 45 24.98 23.52 14.37
C TYR A 45 24.79 24.65 15.39
N ILE A 46 23.68 24.65 16.14
CA ILE A 46 23.37 25.67 17.17
C ILE A 46 24.24 25.46 18.41
N THR A 47 24.39 24.22 18.90
CA THR A 47 25.17 23.91 20.10
C THR A 47 26.65 24.25 19.91
N ARG A 48 27.23 23.97 18.73
CA ARG A 48 28.62 24.35 18.40
C ARG A 48 28.82 25.85 18.21
N ARG A 49 27.77 26.63 17.91
CA ARG A 49 27.86 28.08 17.65
C ARG A 49 27.71 28.93 18.92
N TYR A 50 27.03 28.42 19.94
CA TYR A 50 26.64 29.22 21.12
C TYR A 50 27.24 28.76 22.47
N GLN A 51 28.08 27.71 22.51
CA GLN A 51 28.80 27.30 23.74
C GLN A 51 30.33 27.23 23.56
N ALA A 52 30.97 28.37 23.26
CA ALA A 52 32.40 28.53 23.52
C ALA A 52 32.73 30.01 23.86
N PRO A 53 33.14 30.31 25.11
CA PRO A 53 33.91 31.50 25.41
C PRO A 53 35.23 31.42 24.61
N ARG A 54 35.58 32.46 23.85
CA ARG A 54 36.82 32.52 23.03
C ARG A 54 38.09 32.53 23.92
N PRO A 55 39.36 32.35 23.43
CA PRO A 55 39.84 32.38 22.02
C PRO A 55 40.99 31.39 21.62
N ILE A 56 41.32 31.38 20.31
CA ILE A 56 42.56 30.88 19.60
C ILE A 56 42.74 29.34 19.61
N VAL A 57 42.90 28.57 18.51
CA VAL A 57 43.96 28.58 17.48
C VAL A 57 43.55 27.73 16.25
N SER A 58 44.02 28.17 15.08
CA SER A 58 44.19 27.46 13.79
C SER A 58 42.94 27.05 12.99
N ILE A 59 42.59 27.92 12.04
CA ILE A 59 41.80 27.55 10.86
C ILE A 59 42.74 26.84 9.90
N SER A 60 42.64 25.51 9.79
CA SER A 60 43.25 24.78 8.68
C SER A 60 42.54 25.16 7.37
N GLN A 61 43.31 25.23 6.30
CA GLN A 61 43.04 25.95 5.05
C GLN A 61 41.93 25.37 4.14
N PHE A 62 40.92 24.68 4.66
CA PHE A 62 39.91 24.01 3.82
C PHE A 62 38.61 24.80 3.59
N SER A 63 38.50 26.05 4.04
CA SER A 63 37.28 26.86 3.85
C SER A 63 37.56 28.28 3.39
N ARG A 64 38.30 28.44 2.29
CA ARG A 64 38.51 29.75 1.63
C ARG A 64 37.88 29.89 0.24
N THR A 65 37.05 28.94 -0.20
CA THR A 65 36.51 28.97 -1.58
C THR A 65 34.99 29.07 -1.67
N VAL A 66 34.33 29.65 -0.66
CA VAL A 66 32.97 30.21 -0.83
C VAL A 66 32.86 31.52 -0.02
N LEU A 67 33.77 32.45 -0.29
CA LEU A 67 33.56 33.86 -0.01
C LEU A 67 33.40 34.55 -1.37
N LEU A 68 32.22 34.39 -1.97
CA LEU A 68 31.81 35.24 -3.07
C LEU A 68 31.26 36.54 -2.48
N HIS A 69 31.99 37.60 -2.81
CA HIS A 69 31.59 38.99 -2.85
C HIS A 69 30.10 39.15 -3.21
N ASN A 70 29.29 39.70 -2.30
CA ASN A 70 28.01 40.27 -2.69
C ASN A 70 27.65 41.44 -1.78
N GLN A 71 28.08 42.63 -2.18
CA GLN A 71 27.48 43.87 -1.70
C GLN A 71 26.08 43.98 -2.32
N GLY A 72 25.03 43.50 -1.62
CA GLY A 72 23.66 43.71 -2.13
C GLY A 72 22.51 42.81 -1.67
N THR A 73 22.66 41.83 -0.78
CA THR A 73 21.51 40.96 -0.43
C THR A 73 21.34 40.68 1.08
N ASN A 74 20.93 41.72 1.81
CA ASN A 74 20.40 41.60 3.19
C ASN A 74 19.06 40.83 3.30
N PHE A 75 18.52 40.32 2.20
CA PHE A 75 17.24 39.59 2.16
C PHE A 75 17.36 38.18 2.76
N LEU A 76 18.42 37.42 2.43
CA LEU A 76 18.61 36.06 2.93
C LEU A 76 18.97 36.04 4.41
N LEU A 77 19.82 36.97 4.87
CA LEU A 77 20.23 37.09 6.28
C LEU A 77 19.08 37.50 7.21
N ARG A 78 18.10 38.28 6.72
CA ARG A 78 16.88 38.64 7.47
C ARG A 78 15.85 37.52 7.55
N ARG A 79 15.84 36.60 6.58
CA ARG A 79 14.92 35.45 6.52
C ARG A 79 15.43 34.23 7.30
N ILE A 80 16.72 34.15 7.65
CA ILE A 80 17.29 33.03 8.43
C ILE A 80 16.56 32.80 9.77
N PRO A 81 16.27 33.81 10.62
CA PRO A 81 15.54 33.62 11.87
C PRO A 81 14.08 33.18 11.68
N GLU A 82 13.45 33.60 10.57
CA GLU A 82 12.09 33.18 10.21
C GLU A 82 12.08 31.74 9.70
N MET A 83 13.04 31.35 8.86
CA MET A 83 13.21 29.97 8.39
C MET A 83 13.55 29.00 9.53
N ILE A 84 14.36 29.43 10.50
CA ILE A 84 14.66 28.64 11.70
C ILE A 84 13.40 28.45 12.54
N ARG A 85 12.60 29.51 12.77
CA ARG A 85 11.32 29.39 13.49
C ARG A 85 10.33 28.48 12.77
N VAL A 86 10.18 28.61 11.45
CA VAL A 86 9.28 27.76 10.65
C VAL A 86 9.69 26.29 10.72
N ASN A 87 10.99 25.98 10.63
CA ASN A 87 11.48 24.61 10.76
C ASN A 87 11.29 24.03 12.18
N TRP A 88 11.51 24.83 13.22
CA TRP A 88 11.29 24.40 14.61
C TRP A 88 9.82 24.13 14.91
N VAL A 89 8.92 24.98 14.40
CA VAL A 89 7.47 24.77 14.51
C VAL A 89 7.06 23.52 13.73
N ALA A 90 7.55 23.34 12.50
CA ALA A 90 7.27 22.15 11.71
C ALA A 90 7.76 20.86 12.38
N ALA A 91 8.96 20.87 12.98
CA ALA A 91 9.52 19.73 13.71
C ALA A 91 8.69 19.37 14.97
N LYS A 92 8.27 20.37 15.76
CA LYS A 92 7.39 20.13 16.91
C LYS A 92 6.01 19.62 16.48
N MET A 93 5.44 20.17 15.40
CA MET A 93 4.17 19.69 14.85
C MET A 93 4.27 18.24 14.38
N ALA A 94 5.34 17.86 13.68
CA ALA A 94 5.59 16.49 13.29
C ALA A 94 5.76 15.56 14.51
N GLY A 95 6.48 16.01 15.54
CA GLY A 95 6.59 15.28 16.80
C GLY A 95 5.24 15.05 17.47
N ILE A 96 4.37 16.07 17.53
CA ILE A 96 3.01 15.95 18.08
C ILE A 96 2.20 14.93 17.27
N LEU A 97 2.21 15.02 15.94
CA LEU A 97 1.51 14.06 15.08
C LEU A 97 2.02 12.63 15.30
N MET A 98 3.32 12.46 15.51
CA MET A 98 3.92 11.16 15.82
C MET A 98 3.43 10.62 17.17
N ALA A 99 3.42 11.45 18.22
CA ALA A 99 2.92 11.05 19.53
C ALA A 99 1.44 10.62 19.46
N VAL A 100 0.61 11.39 18.76
CA VAL A 100 -0.80 11.06 18.52
C VAL A 100 -0.93 9.75 17.75
N SER A 101 -0.18 9.58 16.66
CA SER A 101 -0.22 8.37 15.84
C SER A 101 0.20 7.12 16.61
N MET A 102 1.25 7.19 17.43
CA MET A 102 1.73 6.05 18.22
C MET A 102 0.78 5.74 19.38
N THR A 103 0.19 6.76 20.00
CA THR A 103 -0.86 6.57 21.02
C THR A 103 -2.08 5.89 20.41
N TRP A 104 -2.50 6.32 19.22
CA TRP A 104 -3.61 5.69 18.49
C TRP A 104 -3.30 4.23 18.17
N ALA A 105 -2.11 3.94 17.64
CA ALA A 105 -1.67 2.57 17.37
C ALA A 105 -1.68 1.70 18.65
N ALA A 106 -1.20 2.23 19.78
CA ALA A 106 -1.20 1.52 21.06
C ALA A 106 -2.61 1.17 21.55
N ILE A 107 -3.55 2.11 21.43
CA ILE A 107 -4.96 1.90 21.81
C ILE A 107 -5.62 0.86 20.90
N GLU A 108 -5.35 0.92 19.60
CA GLU A 108 -5.89 -0.05 18.65
C GLU A 108 -5.40 -1.47 18.95
N ARG A 109 -4.08 -1.66 19.11
CA ARG A 109 -3.50 -2.95 19.49
C ARG A 109 -4.09 -3.50 20.80
N LEU A 110 -4.30 -2.62 21.80
CA LEU A 110 -4.90 -3.03 23.07
C LEU A 110 -6.35 -3.50 22.90
N ARG A 111 -7.12 -2.88 22.00
CA ARG A 111 -8.49 -3.31 21.66
C ARG A 111 -8.51 -4.64 20.91
N GLU A 112 -7.47 -4.89 20.11
CA GLU A 112 -7.25 -6.13 19.38
C GLU A 112 -6.76 -7.28 20.30
N GLY A 113 -6.36 -7.00 21.55
CA GLY A 113 -5.81 -8.01 22.47
C GLY A 113 -4.29 -8.22 22.34
N ASP A 114 -3.63 -7.46 21.47
CA ASP A 114 -2.19 -7.48 21.21
C ASP A 114 -1.46 -6.56 22.22
N ILE A 115 -1.21 -7.10 23.41
CA ILE A 115 -0.69 -6.33 24.56
C ILE A 115 0.78 -5.92 24.35
N ASP A 116 1.59 -6.77 23.70
CA ASP A 116 3.01 -6.54 23.49
C ASP A 116 3.27 -5.47 22.43
N ALA A 117 2.54 -5.47 21.30
CA ALA A 117 2.61 -4.35 20.37
C ALA A 117 2.02 -3.06 20.98
N ALA A 118 0.93 -3.17 21.76
CA ALA A 118 0.34 -2.01 22.44
C ALA A 118 1.34 -1.33 23.39
N LEU A 119 2.06 -2.12 24.20
CA LEU A 119 3.07 -1.60 25.10
C LEU A 119 4.22 -0.94 24.33
N ALA A 120 4.71 -1.57 23.26
CA ALA A 120 5.80 -1.04 22.45
C ALA A 120 5.43 0.29 21.78
N TYR A 121 4.23 0.41 21.21
CA TYR A 121 3.72 1.67 20.68
C TYR A 121 3.47 2.72 21.78
N GLY A 122 3.06 2.29 22.97
CA GLY A 122 2.96 3.17 24.15
C GLY A 122 4.31 3.76 24.55
N VAL A 123 5.36 2.94 24.56
CA VAL A 123 6.75 3.40 24.76
C VAL A 123 7.17 4.37 23.65
N ALA A 124 6.81 4.09 22.40
CA ALA A 124 7.11 4.98 21.27
C ALA A 124 6.42 6.35 21.42
N ALA A 125 5.15 6.35 21.85
CA ALA A 125 4.38 7.57 22.11
C ALA A 125 5.03 8.41 23.23
N ALA A 126 5.41 7.78 24.34
CA ALA A 126 6.15 8.44 25.41
C ALA A 126 7.48 9.02 24.92
N GLY A 127 8.21 8.28 24.07
CA GLY A 127 9.43 8.74 23.41
C GLY A 127 9.21 9.99 22.55
N ALA A 128 8.16 10.01 21.74
CA ALA A 128 7.78 11.19 20.96
C ALA A 128 7.47 12.39 21.86
N THR A 129 6.73 12.20 22.96
CA THR A 129 6.45 13.26 23.93
C THR A 129 7.71 13.81 24.56
N LEU A 130 8.65 12.95 24.97
CA LEU A 130 9.94 13.39 25.51
C LEU A 130 10.75 14.19 24.50
N LEU A 131 10.75 13.78 23.22
CA LEU A 131 11.44 14.49 22.15
C LEU A 131 10.86 15.89 21.88
N ILE A 132 9.54 16.08 22.06
CA ILE A 132 8.87 17.38 21.89
C ILE A 132 9.20 18.33 23.05
N LEU A 133 9.21 17.80 24.27
CA LEU A 133 9.31 18.57 25.51
C LEU A 133 10.76 18.89 25.89
N PHE A 134 11.70 18.01 25.58
CA PHE A 134 13.09 18.11 26.05
C PHE A 134 14.08 18.16 24.88
N SER A 135 15.09 19.02 25.03
CA SER A 135 16.27 19.07 24.16
C SER A 135 17.47 18.42 24.82
N GLY A 136 18.49 18.04 24.04
CA GLY A 136 19.74 17.48 24.58
C GLY A 136 19.60 16.01 24.99
N PRO A 137 20.33 15.53 26.02
CA PRO A 137 20.39 14.10 26.36
C PRO A 137 19.02 13.43 26.58
N VAL A 138 18.08 14.12 27.22
CA VAL A 138 16.72 13.60 27.43
C VAL A 138 15.94 13.50 26.12
N GLY A 139 16.11 14.46 25.22
CA GLY A 139 15.53 14.39 23.87
C GLY A 139 16.06 13.19 23.08
N TRP A 140 17.34 12.86 23.23
CA TRP A 140 17.94 11.67 22.60
C TRP A 140 17.39 10.36 23.15
N VAL A 141 17.13 10.29 24.46
CA VAL A 141 16.42 9.15 25.06
C VAL A 141 15.00 9.06 24.47
N GLY A 142 14.29 10.19 24.36
CA GLY A 142 12.98 10.25 23.71
C GLY A 142 13.01 9.74 22.27
N LEU A 143 14.00 10.15 21.48
CA LEU A 143 14.20 9.65 20.12
C LEU A 143 14.47 8.15 20.07
N ALA A 144 15.31 7.63 20.97
CA ALA A 144 15.61 6.20 21.04
C ALA A 144 14.36 5.38 21.40
N LEU A 145 13.54 5.85 22.33
CA LEU A 145 12.28 5.20 22.69
C LEU A 145 11.25 5.27 21.57
N LEU A 146 11.15 6.39 20.86
CA LEU A 146 10.29 6.54 19.68
C LEU A 146 10.65 5.52 18.59
N LEU A 147 11.93 5.47 18.20
CA LEU A 147 12.38 4.57 17.14
C LEU A 147 12.35 3.11 17.59
N GLY A 148 12.87 2.82 18.78
CA GLY A 148 12.92 1.47 19.34
C GLY A 148 11.53 0.91 19.59
N GLY A 149 10.65 1.67 20.26
CA GLY A 149 9.26 1.30 20.49
C GLY A 149 8.46 1.19 19.20
N GLY A 150 8.70 2.09 18.22
CA GLY A 150 8.02 2.04 16.92
C GLY A 150 8.40 0.80 16.11
N VAL A 151 9.70 0.48 16.04
CA VAL A 151 10.19 -0.74 15.36
C VAL A 151 9.74 -1.99 16.11
N ALA A 152 9.86 -2.01 17.45
CA ALA A 152 9.37 -3.13 18.25
C ALA A 152 7.87 -3.34 18.07
N GLY A 153 7.06 -2.28 18.11
CA GLY A 153 5.62 -2.36 17.89
C GLY A 153 5.27 -2.90 16.51
N MET A 154 6.02 -2.54 15.47
CA MET A 154 5.85 -3.11 14.13
C MET A 154 6.18 -4.61 14.08
N LEU A 155 7.23 -5.04 14.78
CA LEU A 155 7.66 -6.45 14.80
C LEU A 155 6.78 -7.34 15.67
N LEU A 156 6.18 -6.76 16.71
CA LEU A 156 5.30 -7.44 17.66
C LEU A 156 3.83 -7.39 17.25
N THR A 157 3.46 -6.58 16.25
CA THR A 157 2.06 -6.52 15.79
C THR A 157 1.64 -7.87 15.21
N ASP A 158 0.57 -8.43 15.75
CA ASP A 158 0.02 -9.71 15.31
C ASP A 158 -0.38 -9.69 13.83
N GLY A 159 0.05 -10.71 13.10
CA GLY A 159 -0.42 -10.96 11.75
C GLY A 159 -1.81 -11.61 11.73
N PRO A 160 -2.49 -11.66 10.56
CA PRO A 160 -3.82 -12.28 10.46
C PRO A 160 -3.88 -13.74 10.94
N LEU A 161 -2.83 -14.53 10.69
CA LEU A 161 -2.78 -15.91 11.18
C LEU A 161 -2.67 -15.98 12.70
N GLU A 162 -1.89 -15.10 13.32
CA GLU A 162 -1.72 -15.04 14.76
C GLU A 162 -3.00 -14.59 15.47
N GLN A 163 -3.65 -13.55 14.95
CA GLN A 163 -4.99 -13.14 15.41
C GLN A 163 -5.98 -14.30 15.31
N TRP A 164 -5.98 -15.03 14.18
CA TRP A 164 -6.84 -16.21 14.03
C TRP A 164 -6.53 -17.29 15.08
N ILE A 165 -5.25 -17.53 15.42
CA ILE A 165 -4.87 -18.50 16.44
C ILE A 165 -5.30 -18.03 17.84
N LYS A 166 -5.03 -16.77 18.21
CA LYS A 166 -5.32 -16.21 19.55
C LYS A 166 -6.82 -16.10 19.84
N HIS A 167 -7.62 -15.76 18.83
CA HIS A 167 -9.07 -15.55 18.98
C HIS A 167 -9.92 -16.72 18.46
N GLY A 168 -9.31 -17.69 17.78
CA GLY A 168 -9.98 -18.84 17.20
C GLY A 168 -10.22 -20.00 18.18
N PRO A 169 -10.57 -21.19 17.65
CA PRO A 169 -11.03 -22.32 18.47
C PRO A 169 -9.97 -22.87 19.44
N PHE A 170 -8.69 -22.60 19.17
CA PHE A 170 -7.55 -23.03 19.98
C PHE A 170 -7.00 -21.94 20.91
N GLY A 171 -7.47 -20.71 20.75
CA GLY A 171 -6.98 -19.54 21.46
C GLY A 171 -7.59 -19.35 22.84
N ASP A 172 -6.89 -18.58 23.66
CA ASP A 172 -7.29 -18.18 25.01
C ASP A 172 -7.87 -16.76 25.06
N GLN A 173 -7.73 -15.97 24.00
CA GLN A 173 -8.26 -14.59 23.91
C GLN A 173 -9.66 -14.55 23.26
N ARG A 174 -10.62 -15.25 23.87
CA ARG A 174 -12.00 -15.36 23.36
C ARG A 174 -12.82 -14.10 23.62
N GLY A 175 -13.92 -13.92 22.86
CA GLY A 175 -14.88 -12.82 23.04
C GLY A 175 -14.64 -11.54 22.23
N LEU A 176 -13.42 -11.25 21.76
CA LEU A 176 -13.17 -10.12 20.84
C LEU A 176 -13.63 -10.41 19.41
N ALA A 177 -13.58 -11.68 19.01
CA ALA A 177 -14.07 -12.16 17.72
C ALA A 177 -14.98 -13.39 17.93
N PRO A 178 -16.23 -13.20 18.40
CA PRO A 178 -17.14 -14.32 18.71
C PRO A 178 -17.38 -15.25 17.53
N TRP A 179 -17.34 -14.72 16.30
CA TRP A 179 -17.48 -15.50 15.07
C TRP A 179 -16.32 -16.48 14.84
N LEU A 180 -15.15 -16.28 15.44
CA LEU A 180 -14.04 -17.26 15.38
C LEU A 180 -14.21 -18.39 16.41
N GLU A 181 -15.18 -18.30 17.30
CA GLU A 181 -15.57 -19.40 18.19
C GLU A 181 -16.46 -20.41 17.47
N GLU A 182 -17.11 -20.00 16.37
CA GLU A 182 -17.87 -20.88 15.48
C GLU A 182 -16.91 -21.67 14.58
N PRO A 183 -16.84 -23.02 14.69
CA PRO A 183 -15.84 -23.82 13.99
C PRO A 183 -15.87 -23.67 12.47
N GLU A 184 -17.06 -23.52 11.89
CA GLU A 184 -17.24 -23.37 10.45
C GLU A 184 -16.71 -22.03 9.93
N GLU A 185 -17.01 -20.93 10.62
CA GLU A 185 -16.58 -19.59 10.27
C GLU A 185 -15.07 -19.42 10.51
N ALA A 186 -14.56 -19.96 11.62
CA ALA A 186 -13.13 -20.03 11.88
C ALA A 186 -12.39 -20.78 10.76
N TYR A 187 -12.87 -21.96 10.36
CA TYR A 187 -12.25 -22.73 9.29
C TYR A 187 -12.30 -22.00 7.94
N TYR A 188 -13.43 -21.38 7.60
CA TYR A 188 -13.58 -20.58 6.39
C TYR A 188 -12.57 -19.42 6.33
N ARG A 189 -12.42 -18.67 7.42
CA ARG A 189 -11.44 -17.58 7.48
C ARG A 189 -10.00 -18.08 7.41
N LEU A 190 -9.69 -19.21 8.06
CA LEU A 190 -8.38 -19.85 7.95
C LEU A 190 -8.07 -20.25 6.50
N GLN A 191 -9.04 -20.84 5.81
CA GLN A 191 -8.93 -21.18 4.41
C GLN A 191 -8.62 -19.92 3.59
N SER A 192 -9.32 -18.82 3.83
CA SER A 192 -9.03 -17.55 3.14
C SER A 192 -7.63 -17.01 3.42
N LEU A 193 -7.08 -17.18 4.63
CA LEU A 193 -5.70 -16.80 4.93
C LEU A 193 -4.70 -17.63 4.11
N PHE A 194 -4.98 -18.91 3.93
CA PHE A 194 -4.17 -19.81 3.10
C PHE A 194 -4.45 -19.67 1.60
N ALA A 195 -5.53 -19.01 1.19
CA ALA A 195 -5.86 -18.81 -0.22
C ALA A 195 -4.75 -18.11 -1.00
N ASN A 196 -3.99 -17.24 -0.33
CA ASN A 196 -2.85 -16.49 -0.89
C ASN A 196 -3.12 -16.05 -2.33
N ILE A 197 -4.20 -15.30 -2.51
CA ILE A 197 -4.69 -14.96 -3.84
C ILE A 197 -3.82 -13.85 -4.41
N GLN A 198 -3.16 -14.13 -5.54
CA GLN A 198 -2.19 -13.24 -6.16
C GLN A 198 -2.66 -12.86 -7.56
N VAL A 199 -2.60 -11.57 -7.88
CA VAL A 199 -2.89 -11.08 -9.23
C VAL A 199 -1.59 -10.65 -9.89
N SER A 200 -1.36 -11.15 -11.09
CA SER A 200 -0.19 -10.80 -11.89
C SER A 200 -0.60 -10.43 -13.30
N LEU A 201 0.29 -9.72 -14.01
CA LEU A 201 0.09 -9.32 -15.39
C LEU A 201 1.29 -9.78 -16.22
N ARG A 202 1.00 -10.35 -17.39
CA ARG A 202 2.00 -10.81 -18.35
C ARG A 202 1.61 -10.43 -19.77
N ARG A 203 2.60 -10.03 -20.57
CA ARG A 203 2.43 -9.84 -22.02
C ARG A 203 2.37 -11.19 -22.73
N ILE A 204 1.49 -11.27 -23.71
CA ILE A 204 1.31 -12.47 -24.55
C ILE A 204 1.91 -12.17 -25.92
N SER A 205 2.77 -13.07 -26.39
CA SER A 205 3.34 -12.96 -27.74
C SER A 205 2.29 -13.34 -28.80
N PRO A 206 2.41 -12.84 -30.05
CA PRO A 206 1.51 -13.26 -31.14
C PRO A 206 1.48 -14.78 -31.32
N VAL A 207 2.63 -15.46 -31.18
CA VAL A 207 2.73 -16.93 -31.30
C VAL A 207 1.93 -17.64 -30.20
N GLU A 208 2.05 -17.18 -28.95
CA GLU A 208 1.31 -17.75 -27.81
C GLU A 208 -0.19 -17.51 -27.95
N ARG A 209 -0.59 -16.31 -28.41
CA ARG A 209 -1.98 -15.97 -28.73
C ARG A 209 -2.53 -16.91 -29.79
N ASP A 210 -1.81 -17.12 -30.88
CA ASP A 210 -2.28 -17.95 -31.99
C ASP A 210 -2.41 -19.42 -31.55
N ALA A 211 -1.50 -19.91 -30.70
CA ALA A 211 -1.61 -21.23 -30.09
C ALA A 211 -2.83 -21.36 -29.16
N LEU A 212 -3.11 -20.33 -28.34
CA LEU A 212 -4.30 -20.26 -27.49
C LEU A 212 -5.59 -20.32 -28.33
N LEU A 213 -5.67 -19.51 -29.38
CA LEU A 213 -6.84 -19.46 -30.28
C LEU A 213 -7.02 -20.78 -31.04
N ALA A 214 -5.93 -21.40 -31.49
CA ALA A 214 -5.97 -22.71 -32.14
C ALA A 214 -6.47 -23.81 -31.17
N ARG A 215 -6.07 -23.78 -29.89
CA ARG A 215 -6.56 -24.72 -28.88
C ARG A 215 -8.07 -24.58 -28.66
N ILE A 216 -8.56 -23.35 -28.59
CA ILE A 216 -9.99 -23.05 -28.47
C ILE A 216 -10.75 -23.54 -29.71
N GLY A 217 -10.23 -23.30 -30.90
CA GLY A 217 -10.83 -23.82 -32.15
C GLY A 217 -10.93 -25.34 -32.19
N LYS A 218 -9.97 -26.05 -31.58
CA LYS A 218 -9.96 -27.52 -31.47
C LYS A 218 -10.91 -28.07 -30.39
N THR A 219 -11.15 -27.33 -29.30
CA THR A 219 -12.08 -27.75 -28.24
C THR A 219 -13.54 -27.90 -28.68
N HIS A 220 -13.92 -27.45 -29.88
CA HIS A 220 -15.21 -27.82 -30.49
C HIS A 220 -15.31 -29.31 -30.87
N THR A 221 -14.20 -30.07 -30.83
CA THR A 221 -14.15 -31.47 -31.27
C THR A 221 -13.75 -32.48 -30.18
N SER A 222 -13.40 -32.04 -28.97
CA SER A 222 -13.15 -32.92 -27.82
C SER A 222 -13.15 -32.13 -26.50
N PRO A 223 -13.82 -32.63 -25.44
CA PRO A 223 -13.72 -32.05 -24.10
C PRO A 223 -12.38 -32.44 -23.48
N VAL A 224 -11.58 -31.44 -23.07
CA VAL A 224 -10.38 -31.65 -22.23
C VAL A 224 -10.72 -31.11 -20.85
N GLU A 225 -10.53 -31.95 -19.82
CA GLU A 225 -11.13 -31.80 -18.48
C GLU A 225 -10.43 -30.81 -17.52
N THR A 226 -9.33 -30.16 -17.90
CA THR A 226 -8.51 -29.39 -16.92
C THR A 226 -8.62 -27.87 -16.98
N ALA A 227 -9.16 -27.28 -18.05
CA ALA A 227 -9.37 -25.83 -18.13
C ALA A 227 -10.56 -25.48 -19.04
N MET A 228 -11.46 -24.62 -18.56
CA MET A 228 -12.66 -24.21 -19.28
C MET A 228 -12.57 -22.75 -19.73
N PRO A 229 -12.52 -22.47 -21.04
CA PRO A 229 -12.54 -21.10 -21.55
C PRO A 229 -13.97 -20.53 -21.58
N MET A 230 -14.15 -19.30 -21.11
CA MET A 230 -15.42 -18.55 -21.01
C MET A 230 -15.22 -17.10 -21.47
N GLY A 231 -16.24 -16.40 -21.98
CA GLY A 231 -16.12 -14.96 -22.27
C GLY A 231 -17.18 -14.40 -23.22
N ARG A 232 -17.38 -13.06 -23.22
CA ARG A 232 -18.37 -12.40 -24.10
C ARG A 232 -18.16 -12.70 -25.58
N LEU A 233 -16.90 -12.84 -26.00
CA LEU A 233 -16.51 -13.09 -27.38
C LEU A 233 -16.42 -14.59 -27.72
N TRP A 234 -16.71 -15.50 -26.77
CA TRP A 234 -17.05 -16.87 -27.13
C TRP A 234 -18.34 -16.90 -27.96
N GLN A 235 -19.21 -15.90 -27.78
CA GLN A 235 -20.47 -15.74 -28.48
C GLN A 235 -20.37 -14.85 -29.74
N ASP A 236 -19.30 -14.08 -29.95
CA ASP A 236 -19.21 -13.18 -31.12
C ASP A 236 -17.76 -12.87 -31.63
N HIS A 237 -17.60 -13.01 -32.96
CA HIS A 237 -16.54 -12.54 -33.89
C HIS A 237 -15.04 -12.77 -33.57
N PHE A 238 -14.37 -13.55 -34.43
CA PHE A 238 -12.94 -13.95 -34.37
C PHE A 238 -11.93 -12.79 -34.41
N ASP A 239 -12.28 -11.67 -35.05
CA ASP A 239 -11.38 -10.51 -35.27
C ASP A 239 -10.99 -9.80 -33.96
N SER A 240 -11.90 -9.77 -32.99
CA SER A 240 -11.68 -9.17 -31.66
C SER A 240 -10.70 -9.97 -30.80
N ARG A 241 -10.61 -11.30 -31.00
CA ARG A 241 -9.70 -12.18 -30.26
C ARG A 241 -8.25 -12.01 -30.70
N GLN A 242 -8.01 -11.52 -31.92
CA GLN A 242 -6.66 -11.19 -32.37
C GLN A 242 -6.06 -9.99 -31.61
N ALA A 243 -6.88 -9.17 -30.94
CA ALA A 243 -6.41 -8.05 -30.14
C ALA A 243 -5.78 -8.46 -28.79
N ILE A 244 -5.91 -9.73 -28.38
CA ILE A 244 -5.34 -10.26 -27.14
C ILE A 244 -3.81 -10.10 -27.18
N ASN A 245 -3.27 -9.39 -26.21
CA ASN A 245 -1.82 -9.21 -26.06
C ASN A 245 -1.36 -9.21 -24.59
N THR A 246 -2.28 -9.42 -23.65
CA THR A 246 -2.01 -9.37 -22.21
C THR A 246 -2.88 -10.40 -21.48
N ALA A 247 -2.28 -11.13 -20.54
CA ALA A 247 -2.96 -11.99 -19.57
C ALA A 247 -2.87 -11.32 -18.20
N ILE A 248 -4.01 -11.18 -17.54
CA ILE A 248 -4.10 -10.91 -16.11
C ILE A 248 -4.42 -12.24 -15.45
N GLU A 249 -3.49 -12.74 -14.65
CA GLU A 249 -3.57 -14.07 -14.04
C GLU A 249 -3.82 -13.92 -12.53
N VAL A 250 -4.92 -14.51 -12.07
CA VAL A 250 -5.25 -14.63 -10.65
C VAL A 250 -4.93 -16.04 -10.21
N HIS A 251 -3.96 -16.19 -9.32
CA HIS A 251 -3.50 -17.46 -8.79
C HIS A 251 -3.94 -17.62 -7.34
N SER A 252 -4.27 -18.83 -6.92
CA SER A 252 -4.54 -19.16 -5.53
C SER A 252 -3.87 -20.46 -5.13
N ALA A 253 -3.47 -20.54 -3.86
CA ALA A 253 -2.99 -21.77 -3.26
C ALA A 253 -4.14 -22.76 -2.96
N LEU A 254 -5.40 -22.34 -3.04
CA LEU A 254 -6.54 -23.23 -2.91
C LEU A 254 -6.99 -23.75 -4.28
N PRO A 255 -7.30 -25.06 -4.38
CA PRO A 255 -7.99 -25.60 -5.55
C PRO A 255 -9.45 -25.14 -5.57
N GLY A 256 -10.09 -25.22 -6.73
CA GLY A 256 -11.52 -24.96 -6.94
C GLY A 256 -11.87 -23.52 -7.31
N MET A 257 -10.92 -22.58 -7.32
CA MET A 257 -11.22 -21.14 -7.47
C MET A 257 -11.91 -20.75 -8.78
N GLY A 258 -11.57 -21.39 -9.90
CA GLY A 258 -12.21 -21.11 -11.20
C GLY A 258 -13.38 -22.01 -11.55
N ILE A 259 -13.70 -23.01 -10.73
CA ILE A 259 -14.67 -24.07 -11.07
C ILE A 259 -15.81 -24.14 -10.05
N GLU A 260 -15.49 -23.99 -8.76
CA GLU A 260 -16.42 -24.11 -7.64
C GLU A 260 -16.85 -22.73 -7.11
N LEU A 261 -16.02 -21.70 -7.34
CA LEU A 261 -16.31 -20.32 -6.98
C LEU A 261 -16.71 -19.51 -8.22
N ASN A 262 -17.70 -18.65 -8.05
CA ASN A 262 -18.07 -17.64 -9.03
C ASN A 262 -17.15 -16.43 -8.86
N ASP A 263 -16.40 -16.08 -9.91
CA ASP A 263 -15.61 -14.86 -9.93
C ASP A 263 -16.48 -13.63 -10.18
N VAL A 264 -16.15 -12.54 -9.49
CA VAL A 264 -16.67 -11.20 -9.78
C VAL A 264 -15.48 -10.28 -9.95
N THR A 265 -15.34 -9.77 -11.17
CA THR A 265 -14.15 -9.04 -11.58
C THR A 265 -14.48 -7.66 -12.15
N VAL A 266 -13.72 -6.66 -11.73
CA VAL A 266 -13.72 -5.30 -12.28
C VAL A 266 -12.32 -5.00 -12.80
N LEU A 267 -12.18 -4.94 -14.13
CA LEU A 267 -10.95 -4.53 -14.79
C LEU A 267 -11.10 -3.09 -15.28
N ARG A 268 -10.21 -2.20 -14.85
CA ARG A 268 -10.14 -0.82 -15.34
C ARG A 268 -8.78 -0.60 -15.99
N LEU A 269 -8.80 -0.21 -17.27
CA LEU A 269 -7.61 0.27 -17.95
C LEU A 269 -7.42 1.73 -17.56
N VAL A 270 -6.33 2.02 -16.89
CA VAL A 270 -5.99 3.34 -16.37
C VAL A 270 -4.89 3.95 -17.22
N GLN A 271 -5.18 5.10 -17.80
CA GLN A 271 -4.21 5.92 -18.51
C GLN A 271 -3.72 7.01 -17.58
N GLY A 272 -2.40 7.17 -17.50
CA GLY A 272 -1.79 8.24 -16.74
C GLY A 272 -0.56 8.83 -17.41
N SER A 273 -0.18 9.99 -16.92
CA SER A 273 1.06 10.66 -17.30
C SER A 273 2.12 10.38 -16.25
N HIS A 274 3.23 9.78 -16.67
CA HIS A 274 4.42 9.62 -15.85
C HIS A 274 5.39 10.77 -16.11
N TYR A 275 5.59 11.60 -15.10
CA TYR A 275 6.55 12.68 -15.10
C TYR A 275 7.85 12.24 -14.43
N ARG A 276 8.99 12.50 -15.07
CA ARG A 276 10.33 12.27 -14.50
C ARG A 276 11.17 13.53 -14.61
N SER A 277 11.74 13.94 -13.49
CA SER A 277 12.63 15.09 -13.37
C SER A 277 13.84 14.76 -12.50
N PRO A 278 14.86 15.64 -12.42
CA PRO A 278 15.93 15.51 -11.44
C PRO A 278 15.44 15.50 -9.99
N ALA A 279 14.27 16.09 -9.71
CA ALA A 279 13.69 16.16 -8.36
C ALA A 279 12.90 14.90 -7.96
N GLY A 280 12.66 13.98 -8.91
CA GLY A 280 11.90 12.76 -8.68
C GLY A 280 10.97 12.40 -9.84
N SER A 281 10.24 11.30 -9.67
CA SER A 281 9.23 10.84 -10.60
C SER A 281 7.85 10.75 -9.94
N ALA A 282 6.82 11.14 -10.67
CA ALA A 282 5.44 11.03 -10.22
C ALA A 282 4.57 10.50 -11.35
N TRP A 283 3.65 9.61 -11.03
CA TRP A 283 2.62 9.18 -11.96
C TRP A 283 1.30 9.81 -11.54
N ARG A 284 0.58 10.36 -12.52
CA ARG A 284 -0.74 10.96 -12.31
C ARG A 284 -1.75 10.31 -13.24
N GLU A 285 -2.83 9.81 -12.64
CA GLU A 285 -3.98 9.30 -13.35
C GLU A 285 -4.62 10.42 -14.19
N THR A 286 -4.96 10.10 -15.44
CA THR A 286 -5.62 11.04 -16.36
C THR A 286 -7.02 10.54 -16.71
N SER A 287 -7.18 9.24 -16.95
CA SER A 287 -8.48 8.63 -17.14
C SER A 287 -8.45 7.15 -16.77
N ALA A 288 -9.61 6.60 -16.44
CA ALA A 288 -9.81 5.18 -16.22
C ALA A 288 -11.06 4.71 -16.97
N ARG A 289 -10.96 3.56 -17.64
CA ARG A 289 -12.09 2.96 -18.36
C ARG A 289 -12.28 1.51 -17.95
N ARG A 290 -13.49 1.18 -17.51
CA ARG A 290 -13.88 -0.21 -17.26
C ARG A 290 -13.92 -1.00 -18.57
N THR A 291 -13.25 -2.14 -18.57
CA THR A 291 -13.12 -3.03 -19.74
C THR A 291 -13.52 -4.44 -19.34
N GLN A 292 -14.19 -5.15 -20.24
CA GLN A 292 -14.50 -6.57 -20.04
C GLN A 292 -13.37 -7.43 -20.64
N PRO A 293 -13.08 -8.60 -20.05
CA PRO A 293 -12.12 -9.52 -20.63
C PRO A 293 -12.57 -9.97 -22.02
N LEU A 294 -11.61 -10.08 -22.95
CA LEU A 294 -11.86 -10.62 -24.28
C LEU A 294 -12.11 -12.12 -24.21
N LEU A 295 -11.39 -12.79 -23.31
CA LEU A 295 -11.50 -14.20 -23.01
C LEU A 295 -11.12 -14.41 -21.54
N THR A 296 -11.76 -15.36 -20.88
CA THR A 296 -11.44 -15.84 -19.54
C THR A 296 -11.11 -17.32 -19.66
N GLN A 297 -10.07 -17.77 -18.99
CA GLN A 297 -9.77 -19.20 -18.84
C GLN A 297 -9.85 -19.55 -17.36
N LEU A 298 -10.70 -20.52 -17.07
CA LEU A 298 -10.91 -21.06 -15.73
C LEU A 298 -10.08 -22.33 -15.55
N SER A 299 -9.45 -22.45 -14.38
CA SER A 299 -8.67 -23.62 -13.96
C SER A 299 -8.91 -23.84 -12.46
N ALA A 300 -8.50 -25.00 -11.95
CA ALA A 300 -8.65 -25.33 -10.54
C ALA A 300 -7.90 -24.35 -9.62
N GLN A 301 -6.72 -23.85 -10.02
CA GLN A 301 -5.85 -23.03 -9.16
C GLN A 301 -5.61 -21.61 -9.68
N HIS A 302 -6.05 -21.30 -10.90
CA HIS A 302 -5.88 -19.97 -11.47
C HIS A 302 -7.04 -19.58 -12.39
N ILE A 303 -7.29 -18.27 -12.50
CA ILE A 303 -8.16 -17.69 -13.51
C ILE A 303 -7.32 -16.72 -14.35
N THR A 304 -7.45 -16.81 -15.66
CA THR A 304 -6.74 -15.91 -16.58
C THR A 304 -7.72 -15.07 -17.37
N TYR A 305 -7.65 -13.75 -17.20
CA TYR A 305 -8.39 -12.77 -17.98
C TYR A 305 -7.49 -12.23 -19.10
N PHE A 306 -7.85 -12.55 -20.34
CA PHE A 306 -7.17 -12.06 -21.53
C PHE A 306 -7.75 -10.72 -21.95
N VAL A 307 -6.88 -9.73 -22.11
CA VAL A 307 -7.25 -8.35 -22.44
C VAL A 307 -6.32 -7.79 -23.52
N HIS A 308 -6.76 -6.66 -24.09
CA HIS A 308 -5.90 -5.80 -24.90
C HIS A 308 -5.34 -4.68 -24.02
N SER A 309 -4.01 -4.56 -23.96
CA SER A 309 -3.35 -3.41 -23.33
C SER A 309 -2.56 -2.64 -24.37
N PRO A 310 -2.73 -1.31 -24.46
CA PRO A 310 -1.91 -0.47 -25.32
C PRO A 310 -0.41 -0.58 -25.01
N ALA A 311 0.43 -0.11 -25.93
CA ALA A 311 1.86 0.06 -25.66
C ALA A 311 2.08 1.35 -24.86
N ASN A 312 2.97 1.30 -23.87
CA ASN A 312 3.42 2.51 -23.18
C ASN A 312 4.39 3.28 -24.06
N GLU A 313 4.36 4.61 -23.96
CA GLU A 313 5.32 5.45 -24.67
C GLU A 313 6.71 5.29 -24.03
N PRO A 314 7.74 4.90 -24.79
CA PRO A 314 9.07 4.74 -24.24
C PRO A 314 9.65 6.12 -23.88
N MET A 315 9.92 6.35 -22.59
CA MET A 315 10.55 7.59 -22.14
C MET A 315 12.07 7.42 -21.99
N ARG A 316 12.83 8.25 -22.72
CA ARG A 316 14.30 8.36 -22.56
C ARG A 316 14.64 9.68 -21.86
N GLY A 317 15.23 9.62 -20.67
CA GLY A 317 15.65 10.80 -19.90
C GLY A 317 14.52 11.41 -19.04
N PHE A 318 14.54 12.73 -18.91
CA PHE A 318 13.52 13.51 -18.20
C PHE A 318 12.41 13.94 -19.15
N GLY A 319 11.19 14.02 -18.66
CA GLY A 319 10.04 14.38 -19.47
C GLY A 319 8.73 13.84 -18.91
N THR A 320 7.71 13.83 -19.76
CA THR A 320 6.41 13.24 -19.49
C THR A 320 6.15 12.17 -20.54
N SER A 321 5.60 11.03 -20.13
CA SER A 321 5.19 9.96 -21.04
C SER A 321 3.82 9.41 -20.65
N THR A 322 3.10 8.93 -21.65
CA THR A 322 1.82 8.24 -21.42
C THR A 322 2.08 6.79 -21.03
N GLU A 323 1.62 6.41 -19.84
CA GLU A 323 1.69 5.05 -19.32
C GLU A 323 0.29 4.48 -19.06
N TYR A 324 0.11 3.21 -19.37
CA TYR A 324 -1.09 2.45 -19.09
C TYR A 324 -0.84 1.46 -17.94
N ARG A 325 -1.84 1.35 -17.06
CA ARG A 325 -1.89 0.44 -15.92
C ARG A 325 -3.25 -0.25 -15.89
N TRP A 326 -3.31 -1.40 -15.24
CA TRP A 326 -4.57 -2.08 -14.96
C TRP A 326 -4.87 -2.00 -13.47
N ASP A 327 -6.04 -1.47 -13.14
CA ASP A 327 -6.63 -1.66 -11.83
C ASP A 327 -7.53 -2.88 -11.90
N VAL A 328 -7.15 -3.90 -11.15
CA VAL A 328 -7.79 -5.20 -11.10
C VAL A 328 -8.42 -5.36 -9.73
N GLN A 329 -9.74 -5.54 -9.71
CA GLN A 329 -10.49 -5.84 -8.51
C GLN A 329 -11.17 -7.17 -8.70
N VAL A 330 -10.91 -8.12 -7.81
CA VAL A 330 -11.45 -9.49 -7.89
C VAL A 330 -12.00 -9.91 -6.54
N GLN A 331 -13.17 -10.55 -6.58
CA GLN A 331 -13.79 -11.21 -5.45
C GLN A 331 -14.34 -12.55 -5.93
N PHE A 332 -14.21 -13.58 -5.10
CA PHE A 332 -14.78 -14.91 -5.37
C PHE A 332 -15.95 -15.16 -4.45
N ARG A 333 -16.97 -15.86 -4.95
CA ARG A 333 -18.17 -16.18 -4.20
C ARG A 333 -18.41 -17.67 -4.31
N GLU A 334 -18.72 -18.31 -3.20
CA GLU A 334 -19.08 -19.72 -3.25
C GLU A 334 -20.38 -19.90 -4.05
N ALA A 335 -20.38 -20.85 -4.99
CA ALA A 335 -21.57 -21.14 -5.78
C ALA A 335 -22.68 -21.66 -4.86
N THR A 336 -23.89 -21.12 -5.01
CA THR A 336 -25.04 -21.57 -4.23
C THR A 336 -25.35 -23.03 -4.57
N GLN A 337 -24.98 -23.96 -3.69
CA GLN A 337 -25.31 -25.37 -3.85
C GLN A 337 -26.75 -25.59 -3.41
N ILE A 338 -27.71 -25.65 -4.35
CA ILE A 338 -29.08 -26.09 -4.05
C ILE A 338 -29.00 -27.58 -3.64
N PRO A 339 -29.57 -28.02 -2.50
CA PRO A 339 -30.59 -27.40 -1.66
C PRO A 339 -30.08 -26.68 -0.38
N LEU A 340 -28.78 -26.46 -0.25
CA LEU A 340 -28.16 -25.84 0.92
C LEU A 340 -28.21 -24.31 0.83
N ARG A 341 -28.24 -23.67 2.01
CA ARG A 341 -28.39 -22.23 2.21
C ARG A 341 -27.38 -21.44 1.35
N PRO A 342 -27.71 -20.23 0.89
CA PRO A 342 -26.72 -19.32 0.31
C PRO A 342 -25.60 -19.15 1.35
N SER A 343 -24.39 -19.60 1.03
CA SER A 343 -23.33 -19.69 2.03
C SER A 343 -22.82 -18.31 2.44
N GLY A 344 -23.13 -17.25 1.68
CA GLY A 344 -22.70 -15.87 1.97
C GLY A 344 -21.18 -15.68 1.96
N ARG A 345 -20.42 -16.75 1.71
CA ARG A 345 -18.96 -16.79 1.79
C ARG A 345 -18.34 -16.18 0.55
N ILE A 346 -17.36 -15.34 0.80
CA ILE A 346 -16.60 -14.60 -0.21
C ILE A 346 -15.10 -14.77 0.01
N TYR A 347 -14.31 -14.62 -1.04
CA TYR A 347 -12.85 -14.55 -0.91
C TYR A 347 -12.33 -13.28 -1.58
N PRO A 348 -11.45 -12.52 -0.91
CA PRO A 348 -10.93 -12.76 0.44
C PRO A 348 -12.00 -12.60 1.53
N ALA A 349 -11.94 -13.45 2.55
CA ALA A 349 -12.77 -13.33 3.74
C ALA A 349 -12.36 -12.07 4.55
N PRO A 350 -13.24 -11.56 5.43
CA PRO A 350 -12.87 -10.50 6.37
C PRO A 350 -11.64 -10.88 7.19
N ALA A 351 -10.84 -9.87 7.58
CA ALA A 351 -9.76 -10.07 8.53
C ALA A 351 -10.29 -10.71 9.83
N PRO A 352 -9.48 -11.48 10.59
CA PRO A 352 -9.93 -12.26 11.74
C PRO A 352 -10.74 -11.46 12.76
N LEU A 353 -10.30 -10.24 13.07
CA LEU A 353 -10.95 -9.33 14.03
C LEU A 353 -12.05 -8.45 13.42
N THR A 354 -12.36 -8.61 12.14
CA THR A 354 -13.41 -7.86 11.46
C THR A 354 -14.68 -8.70 11.31
N ALA A 355 -15.79 -8.21 11.86
CA ALA A 355 -17.10 -8.83 11.67
C ALA A 355 -17.49 -8.83 10.19
N MET A 356 -18.20 -9.88 9.74
CA MET A 356 -18.87 -9.84 8.45
C MET A 356 -20.03 -8.83 8.53
N PRO A 357 -20.25 -7.97 7.53
CA PRO A 357 -21.39 -7.06 7.52
C PRO A 357 -22.70 -7.85 7.46
N GLU A 358 -23.71 -7.41 8.21
CA GLU A 358 -25.06 -8.01 8.14
C GLU A 358 -25.68 -7.83 6.75
N ASP A 359 -25.46 -6.66 6.13
CA ASP A 359 -25.87 -6.39 4.76
C ASP A 359 -24.71 -6.57 3.78
N MET A 360 -24.77 -7.66 3.02
CA MET A 360 -23.79 -8.00 2.00
C MET A 360 -23.98 -7.21 0.69
N SER A 361 -25.02 -6.39 0.56
CA SER A 361 -25.29 -5.64 -0.69
C SER A 361 -24.15 -4.70 -1.09
N ALA A 362 -23.53 -4.04 -0.09
CA ALA A 362 -22.37 -3.18 -0.31
C ALA A 362 -21.12 -3.99 -0.68
N VAL A 363 -20.85 -5.07 0.06
CA VAL A 363 -19.71 -5.97 -0.14
C VAL A 363 -19.72 -6.61 -1.53
N LEU A 364 -20.92 -6.95 -2.00
CA LEU A 364 -21.15 -7.60 -3.28
C LEU A 364 -21.33 -6.59 -4.43
N SER A 365 -21.35 -5.29 -4.15
CA SER A 365 -21.55 -4.26 -5.17
C SER A 365 -20.28 -4.05 -5.99
N ILE A 366 -20.44 -4.27 -7.29
CA ILE A 366 -19.43 -3.96 -8.30
C ILE A 366 -19.16 -2.44 -8.40
N GLU A 367 -20.16 -1.62 -8.07
CA GLU A 367 -20.05 -0.17 -8.12
C GLU A 367 -19.26 0.38 -6.93
N LYS A 368 -19.34 -0.31 -5.79
CA LYS A 368 -18.66 0.03 -4.53
C LYS A 368 -17.54 -0.97 -4.19
N ALA A 369 -16.82 -1.45 -5.19
CA ALA A 369 -15.70 -2.39 -5.04
C ALA A 369 -14.44 -1.74 -4.42
N GLU A 370 -14.61 -0.96 -3.36
CA GLU A 370 -13.55 -0.23 -2.65
C GLU A 370 -13.21 -0.85 -1.29
N ASP A 371 -14.07 -1.72 -0.77
CA ASP A 371 -13.95 -2.35 0.54
C ASP A 371 -12.86 -3.43 0.59
N ASP A 372 -12.50 -3.89 1.79
CA ASP A 372 -11.40 -4.85 2.01
C ASP A 372 -11.74 -6.30 1.63
N TYR A 373 -12.98 -6.54 1.19
CA TYR A 373 -13.47 -7.81 0.65
C TYR A 373 -13.15 -8.04 -0.83
N TRP A 374 -12.29 -7.19 -1.39
CA TRP A 374 -11.84 -7.24 -2.77
C TRP A 374 -10.32 -7.28 -2.80
N ILE A 375 -9.76 -8.20 -3.59
CA ILE A 375 -8.36 -8.13 -3.98
C ILE A 375 -8.21 -6.95 -4.94
N LYS A 376 -7.37 -5.98 -4.60
CA LYS A 376 -7.19 -4.73 -5.34
C LYS A 376 -5.73 -4.59 -5.74
N GLU A 377 -5.44 -4.75 -7.03
CA GLU A 377 -4.08 -4.71 -7.56
C GLU A 377 -3.96 -3.72 -8.71
N ARG A 378 -2.89 -2.90 -8.68
CA ARG A 378 -2.56 -1.95 -9.75
C ARG A 378 -1.32 -2.43 -10.48
N LEU A 379 -1.53 -2.97 -11.68
CA LEU A 379 -0.53 -3.69 -12.47
C LEU A 379 0.00 -2.79 -13.59
N ASN A 380 1.32 -2.69 -13.70
CA ASN A 380 1.94 -1.93 -14.79
C ASN A 380 1.95 -2.76 -16.07
N VAL A 381 1.49 -2.17 -17.17
CA VAL A 381 1.64 -2.76 -18.50
C VAL A 381 3.10 -2.58 -18.90
N ARG A 382 3.94 -3.59 -18.69
CA ARG A 382 5.35 -3.54 -19.11
C ARG A 382 5.56 -4.09 -20.52
#